data_AF-A0A3D1P8E0-F1
#
_entry.id   AF-A0A3D1P8E0-F1
#
_cell.length_a   1.000
_cell.length_b   1.000
_cell.length_c   1.000
_cell.angle_alpha   90.00
_cell.angle_beta   90.00
_cell.angle_gamma   90.00
#
_symmetry.space_group_name_H-M   'P 1'
#
loop_
_entity.id
_entity.type
_entity.pdbx_description
1 polymer ?
#
loop_
_entity_poly.entity_id
_entity_poly.type
_entity_poly.pdbx_seq_one_letter_code
_entity_poly.pdbx_strand_id
1 'polypeptide(L)'
;LEKLYVLGTPCVDNVNRAGLQKFLETTSRSPETVVHYEFMQDFRVHFKHEDGSEETVPFFGLKTNQLKDVFAPSCMSCFDYVNSLADLVVGYMGAPFGWQWIVVRNDTGKEMLDLVQEQLETQPVMSKGDRSQAVQQSIPAYDKGVTLPMWAAKLMGVVIEKIGPKGLEYARFSIDSHFTRNYLYVKRHHPEKLEAHVPEFAKQIVAQYKLPES
;
A
#
# COMPACT_ATOMS: atom_id res chain seq x y z
N LEU A 1 -3.04 21.98 24.89
CA LEU A 1 -2.54 22.56 23.63
C LEU A 1 -3.49 23.66 23.22
N GLU A 2 -3.00 24.82 22.77
CA GLU A 2 -3.85 25.90 22.23
C GLU A 2 -4.35 25.58 20.81
N LYS A 3 -3.52 24.95 19.97
CA LYS A 3 -3.89 24.35 18.68
C LYS A 3 -3.03 23.11 18.40
N LEU A 4 -3.58 22.12 17.70
CA LEU A 4 -2.89 20.91 17.26
C LEU A 4 -3.08 20.79 15.74
N TYR A 5 -1.99 20.53 15.01
CA TYR A 5 -1.99 20.25 13.59
C TYR A 5 -1.44 18.85 13.37
N VAL A 6 -2.11 18.05 12.54
CA VAL A 6 -1.76 16.65 12.28
C VAL A 6 -1.50 16.45 10.79
N LEU A 7 -0.23 16.44 10.41
CA LEU A 7 0.22 16.03 9.08
C LEU A 7 0.40 14.51 9.03
N GLY A 8 -0.52 13.82 8.36
CA GLY A 8 -0.50 12.38 8.19
C GLY A 8 0.17 11.95 6.89
N THR A 9 0.59 10.68 6.86
CA THR A 9 0.95 9.95 5.65
C THR A 9 0.16 8.65 5.61
N PRO A 10 -0.15 8.11 4.42
CA PRO A 10 -0.74 6.79 4.35
C PRO A 10 0.28 5.72 4.73
N CYS A 11 -0.18 4.62 5.31
CA CYS A 11 0.70 3.55 5.78
C CYS A 11 0.04 2.16 5.73
N VAL A 12 0.79 1.18 5.22
CA VAL A 12 0.52 -0.27 5.29
C VAL A 12 1.84 -1.01 5.48
N ASP A 13 1.75 -2.30 5.81
CA ASP A 13 2.84 -3.26 5.63
C ASP A 13 4.16 -2.89 6.31
N ASN A 14 4.07 -2.17 7.42
CA ASN A 14 5.24 -1.85 8.21
C ASN A 14 5.78 -3.11 8.91
N VAL A 15 7.08 -3.09 9.17
CA VAL A 15 7.85 -4.25 9.61
C VAL A 15 8.70 -3.88 10.82
N ASN A 16 9.08 -4.86 11.63
CA ASN A 16 10.10 -4.63 12.65
C ASN A 16 11.51 -4.63 12.01
N ARG A 17 12.55 -4.29 12.80
CA ARG A 17 13.93 -4.20 12.27
C ARG A 17 14.42 -5.51 11.62
N ALA A 18 14.11 -6.66 12.21
CA ALA A 18 14.51 -7.96 11.67
C ALA A 18 13.74 -8.29 10.37
N GLY A 19 12.46 -7.96 10.31
CA GLY A 19 11.61 -8.08 9.12
C GLY A 19 12.10 -7.19 7.98
N LEU A 20 12.51 -5.96 8.29
CA LEU A 20 13.15 -5.06 7.32
C LEU A 20 14.44 -5.68 6.76
N GLN A 21 15.34 -6.13 7.64
CA GLN A 21 16.60 -6.73 7.21
C GLN A 21 16.35 -7.95 6.29
N LYS A 22 15.44 -8.84 6.71
CA LYS A 22 15.04 -10.01 5.91
C LYS A 22 14.45 -9.59 4.55
N PHE A 23 13.61 -8.55 4.52
CA PHE A 23 13.03 -8.04 3.28
C PHE A 23 14.12 -7.54 2.31
N LEU A 24 15.04 -6.71 2.79
CA LEU A 24 16.13 -6.18 1.98
C LEU A 24 17.02 -7.29 1.42
N GLU A 25 17.49 -8.20 2.28
CA GLU A 25 18.37 -9.33 1.89
C GLU A 25 17.71 -10.30 0.89
N THR A 26 16.39 -10.42 0.95
CA THR A 26 15.64 -11.30 0.05
C THR A 26 15.40 -10.65 -1.32
N THR A 27 15.41 -9.33 -1.39
CA THR A 27 14.81 -8.57 -2.50
C THR A 27 15.81 -7.73 -3.28
N SER A 28 16.64 -6.94 -2.61
CA SER A 28 17.64 -6.10 -3.27
C SER A 28 18.91 -6.89 -3.57
N ARG A 29 19.58 -6.57 -4.67
CA ARG A 29 20.91 -7.12 -4.99
C ARG A 29 22.04 -6.54 -4.14
N SER A 30 21.81 -5.42 -3.48
CA SER A 30 22.78 -4.67 -2.65
C SER A 30 22.08 -4.09 -1.41
N PRO A 31 21.57 -4.95 -0.51
CA PRO A 31 20.74 -4.54 0.62
C PRO A 31 21.43 -3.57 1.58
N GLU A 32 22.76 -3.67 1.71
CA GLU A 32 23.59 -2.86 2.60
C GLU A 32 23.67 -1.38 2.21
N THR A 33 23.40 -1.04 0.96
CA THR A 33 23.48 0.35 0.46
C THR A 33 22.11 1.00 0.29
N VAL A 34 21.01 0.30 0.60
CA VAL A 34 19.65 0.84 0.45
C VAL A 34 19.39 1.92 1.51
N VAL A 35 19.05 3.13 1.07
CA VAL A 35 18.66 4.25 1.95
C VAL A 35 17.14 4.40 2.06
N HIS A 36 16.42 4.22 0.96
CA HIS A 36 14.96 4.27 0.91
C HIS A 36 14.44 3.17 -0.01
N TYR A 37 13.23 2.69 0.24
CA TYR A 37 12.49 1.88 -0.71
C TYR A 37 11.02 2.22 -0.69
N GLU A 38 10.32 1.93 -1.77
CA GLU A 38 8.88 2.16 -1.87
C GLU A 38 8.20 1.14 -2.80
N PHE A 39 6.98 0.74 -2.46
CA PHE A 39 6.14 -0.12 -3.30
C PHE A 39 5.32 0.74 -4.27
N MET A 40 5.85 0.98 -5.46
CA MET A 40 5.36 2.00 -6.39
C MET A 40 4.17 1.53 -7.23
N GLN A 41 3.43 2.49 -7.79
CA GLN A 41 2.20 2.28 -8.58
C GLN A 41 2.43 1.56 -9.92
N ASP A 42 3.68 1.39 -10.33
CA ASP A 42 4.10 0.60 -11.50
C ASP A 42 4.33 -0.89 -11.16
N PHE A 43 3.84 -1.35 -10.00
CA PHE A 43 3.92 -2.73 -9.53
C PHE A 43 5.36 -3.23 -9.34
N ARG A 44 6.25 -2.31 -8.96
CA ARG A 44 7.65 -2.56 -8.64
C ARG A 44 8.00 -1.98 -7.29
N VAL A 45 8.90 -2.66 -6.58
CA VAL A 45 9.61 -2.08 -5.46
C VAL A 45 10.76 -1.28 -6.04
N HIS A 46 10.85 0.00 -5.66
CA HIS A 46 11.94 0.88 -6.03
C HIS A 46 12.84 1.03 -4.81
N PHE A 47 14.14 0.81 -5.00
CA PHE A 47 15.18 1.01 -3.99
C PHE A 47 16.07 2.16 -4.43
N LYS A 48 16.36 3.07 -3.51
CA LYS A 48 17.36 4.12 -3.68
C LYS A 48 18.59 3.75 -2.86
N HIS A 49 19.76 3.83 -3.47
CA HIS A 49 21.03 3.51 -2.83
C HIS A 49 21.80 4.76 -2.38
N GLU A 50 22.79 4.58 -1.50
CA GLU A 50 23.64 5.65 -0.96
C GLU A 50 24.37 6.47 -2.04
N ASP A 51 24.74 5.83 -3.15
CA ASP A 51 25.39 6.48 -4.30
C ASP A 51 24.40 7.24 -5.21
N GLY A 52 23.11 7.22 -4.87
CA GLY A 52 22.03 7.82 -5.62
C GLY A 52 21.47 6.94 -6.75
N SER A 53 22.02 5.74 -6.97
CA SER A 53 21.49 4.81 -7.97
C SER A 53 20.12 4.23 -7.55
N GLU A 54 19.35 3.80 -8.54
CA GLU A 54 18.04 3.18 -8.35
C GLU A 54 18.05 1.70 -8.79
N GLU A 55 17.41 0.85 -8.00
CA GLU A 55 17.12 -0.55 -8.33
C GLU A 55 15.60 -0.76 -8.32
N THR A 56 15.08 -1.51 -9.30
CA THR A 56 13.66 -1.87 -9.33
C THR A 56 13.46 -3.38 -9.39
N VAL A 57 12.52 -3.87 -8.57
CA VAL A 57 12.17 -5.30 -8.48
C VAL A 57 10.66 -5.47 -8.66
N PRO A 58 10.18 -6.25 -9.65
CA PRO A 58 8.74 -6.49 -9.83
C PRO A 58 8.09 -7.18 -8.62
N PHE A 59 6.89 -6.75 -8.22
CA PHE A 59 6.16 -7.34 -7.08
C PHE A 59 5.98 -8.85 -7.20
N PHE A 60 5.61 -9.33 -8.39
CA PHE A 60 5.36 -10.75 -8.62
C PHE A 60 6.63 -11.61 -8.61
N GLY A 61 7.81 -10.98 -8.63
CA GLY A 61 9.10 -11.64 -8.45
C GLY A 61 9.55 -11.75 -6.99
N LEU A 62 8.84 -11.11 -6.05
CA LEU A 62 9.15 -11.21 -4.64
C LEU A 62 8.92 -12.64 -4.13
N LYS A 63 9.85 -13.13 -3.30
CA LYS A 63 9.75 -14.43 -2.64
C LYS A 63 8.73 -14.37 -1.50
N THR A 64 7.46 -14.22 -1.84
CA THR A 64 6.34 -14.02 -0.92
C THR A 64 6.23 -15.12 0.15
N ASN A 65 6.58 -16.36 -0.20
CA ASN A 65 6.68 -17.47 0.75
C ASN A 65 7.70 -17.26 1.88
N GLN A 66 8.78 -16.51 1.63
CA GLN A 66 9.80 -16.15 2.63
C GLN A 66 9.44 -14.86 3.37
N LEU A 67 8.64 -13.99 2.75
CA LEU A 67 8.31 -12.66 3.26
C LEU A 67 6.97 -12.59 4.03
N LYS A 68 6.11 -13.60 3.95
CA LYS A 68 4.76 -13.57 4.55
C LYS A 68 4.70 -13.18 6.03
N ASP A 69 5.75 -13.48 6.80
CA ASP A 69 5.80 -13.25 8.25
C ASP A 69 6.59 -11.98 8.64
N VAL A 70 6.99 -11.14 7.67
CA VAL A 70 7.76 -9.92 7.98
C VAL A 70 6.88 -8.75 8.41
N PHE A 71 5.62 -8.74 7.99
CA PHE A 71 4.66 -7.69 8.34
C PHE A 71 4.29 -7.78 9.81
N ALA A 72 4.31 -6.64 10.50
CA ALA A 72 3.94 -6.60 11.90
C ALA A 72 2.45 -7.00 12.09
N PRO A 73 2.11 -7.80 13.12
CA PRO A 73 0.71 -8.14 13.43
C PRO A 73 -0.23 -6.95 13.56
N SER A 74 0.28 -5.81 14.04
CA SER A 74 -0.46 -4.54 14.10
C SER A 74 -0.83 -4.02 12.71
N CYS A 75 0.09 -4.06 11.75
CA CYS A 75 -0.16 -3.68 10.36
C CYS A 75 -1.10 -4.64 9.65
N MET A 76 -1.01 -5.94 9.96
CA MET A 76 -1.95 -6.97 9.50
C MET A 76 -3.35 -6.83 10.11
N SER A 77 -3.50 -6.00 11.14
CA SER A 77 -4.77 -5.69 11.81
C SER A 77 -5.20 -4.23 11.59
N CYS A 78 -4.52 -3.46 10.74
CA CYS A 78 -4.81 -2.04 10.52
C CYS A 78 -5.88 -1.83 9.45
N PHE A 79 -6.79 -0.88 9.66
CA PHE A 79 -7.81 -0.46 8.70
C PHE A 79 -7.79 1.05 8.42
N ASP A 80 -6.68 1.73 8.73
CA ASP A 80 -6.53 3.19 8.58
C ASP A 80 -5.42 3.57 7.58
N TYR A 81 -5.47 2.96 6.38
CA TYR A 81 -4.43 3.15 5.37
C TYR A 81 -4.30 4.63 4.94
N VAL A 82 -5.40 5.36 4.88
CA VAL A 82 -5.40 6.76 4.41
C VAL A 82 -5.28 7.77 5.56
N ASN A 83 -4.97 7.33 6.78
CA ASN A 83 -4.81 8.20 7.97
C ASN A 83 -6.01 9.13 8.17
N SER A 84 -7.14 8.54 8.55
CA SER A 84 -8.47 9.16 8.56
C SER A 84 -8.63 10.29 9.58
N LEU A 85 -7.79 10.32 10.62
CA LEU A 85 -7.84 11.30 11.70
C LEU A 85 -6.87 12.48 11.53
N ALA A 86 -6.06 12.49 10.48
CA ALA A 86 -5.18 13.63 10.18
C ALA A 86 -5.96 14.84 9.66
N ASP A 87 -5.32 16.01 9.66
CA ASP A 87 -5.86 17.23 9.05
C ASP A 87 -5.53 17.27 7.56
N LEU A 88 -4.27 16.96 7.23
CA LEU A 88 -3.73 16.88 5.88
C LEU A 88 -2.99 15.55 5.72
N VAL A 89 -3.23 14.82 4.63
CA VAL A 89 -2.51 13.57 4.33
C VAL A 89 -1.74 13.71 3.03
N VAL A 90 -0.45 13.36 3.04
CA VAL A 90 0.42 13.37 1.86
C VAL A 90 0.97 11.96 1.62
N GLY A 91 0.81 11.44 0.41
CA GLY A 91 1.28 10.11 0.02
C GLY A 91 1.49 10.00 -1.48
N TYR A 92 1.42 8.79 -2.02
CA TYR A 92 1.65 8.57 -3.47
C TYR A 92 0.57 7.70 -4.14
N MET A 93 -0.11 6.80 -3.42
CA MET A 93 -0.95 5.76 -4.03
C MET A 93 -2.05 6.29 -4.97
N GLY A 94 -2.62 7.47 -4.69
CA GLY A 94 -3.69 8.07 -5.51
C GLY A 94 -3.19 8.88 -6.70
N ALA A 95 -1.88 9.08 -6.81
CA ALA A 95 -1.25 9.92 -7.81
C ALA A 95 -0.69 9.09 -8.98
N PRO A 96 -0.55 9.70 -10.16
CA PRO A 96 0.32 9.18 -11.22
C PRO A 96 1.74 8.96 -10.69
N PHE A 97 2.47 8.01 -11.27
CA PHE A 97 3.88 7.79 -10.94
C PHE A 97 4.69 9.10 -11.07
N GLY A 98 5.57 9.36 -10.10
CA GLY A 98 6.34 10.61 -10.02
C GLY A 98 5.62 11.79 -9.34
N TRP A 99 4.35 11.62 -8.96
CA TRP A 99 3.57 12.63 -8.24
C TRP A 99 3.19 12.18 -6.84
N GLN A 100 2.98 13.15 -5.95
CA GLN A 100 2.35 12.92 -4.65
C GLN A 100 0.84 13.17 -4.71
N TRP A 101 0.11 12.47 -3.86
CA TRP A 101 -1.32 12.60 -3.64
C TRP A 101 -1.56 13.29 -2.31
N ILE A 102 -2.40 14.33 -2.32
CA ILE A 102 -2.74 15.13 -1.14
C ILE A 102 -4.24 14.96 -0.84
N VAL A 103 -4.58 14.73 0.43
CA VAL A 103 -5.97 14.74 0.94
C VAL A 103 -6.08 15.79 2.02
N VAL A 104 -6.83 16.85 1.73
CA VAL A 104 -7.26 17.84 2.71
C VAL A 104 -8.53 17.31 3.39
N ARG A 105 -8.50 17.12 4.71
CA ARG A 105 -9.62 16.50 5.46
C ARG A 105 -10.52 17.51 6.15
N ASN A 106 -9.98 18.66 6.53
CA ASN A 106 -10.69 19.72 7.25
C ASN A 106 -10.03 21.09 7.03
N ASP A 107 -10.60 22.14 7.62
CA ASP A 107 -10.12 23.52 7.47
C ASP A 107 -8.70 23.71 8.04
N THR A 108 -8.34 23.01 9.12
CA THR A 108 -6.98 23.02 9.66
C THR A 108 -5.97 22.48 8.64
N GLY A 109 -6.31 21.39 7.95
CA GLY A 109 -5.47 20.81 6.90
C GLY A 109 -5.40 21.71 5.67
N LYS A 110 -6.49 22.44 5.37
CA LYS A 110 -6.50 23.43 4.31
C LYS A 110 -5.54 24.58 4.63
N GLU A 111 -5.58 25.11 5.84
CA GLU A 111 -4.64 26.13 6.32
C GLU A 111 -3.19 25.66 6.17
N MET A 112 -2.90 24.39 6.51
CA MET A 112 -1.56 23.82 6.34
C MET A 112 -1.12 23.78 4.87
N LEU A 113 -2.00 23.37 3.95
CA LEU A 113 -1.68 23.30 2.53
C LEU A 113 -1.50 24.71 1.93
N ASP A 114 -2.36 25.66 2.30
CA ASP A 114 -2.34 27.03 1.80
C ASP A 114 -1.00 27.74 2.10
N LEU A 115 -0.28 27.36 3.17
CA LEU A 115 1.06 27.89 3.49
C LEU A 115 2.14 27.59 2.44
N VAL A 116 1.99 26.49 1.72
CA VAL A 116 3.00 26.00 0.75
C VAL A 116 2.47 25.93 -0.67
N GLN A 117 1.19 26.23 -0.89
CA GLN A 117 0.50 26.06 -2.17
C GLN A 117 1.22 26.74 -3.34
N GLU A 118 1.80 27.92 -3.14
CA GLU A 118 2.53 28.66 -4.19
C GLU A 118 3.87 28.01 -4.58
N GLN A 119 4.40 27.11 -3.74
CA GLN A 119 5.64 26.36 -3.98
C GLN A 119 5.38 25.00 -4.64
N LEU A 120 4.11 24.62 -4.82
CA LEU A 120 3.71 23.32 -5.33
C LEU A 120 3.21 23.42 -6.77
N GLU A 121 3.69 22.55 -7.63
CA GLU A 121 2.99 22.23 -8.87
C GLU A 121 1.87 21.23 -8.54
N THR A 122 0.63 21.55 -8.91
CA THR A 122 -0.53 20.70 -8.61
C THR A 122 -1.35 20.40 -9.86
N GLN A 123 -1.97 19.23 -9.88
CA GLN A 123 -2.89 18.82 -10.93
C GLN A 123 -4.08 18.05 -10.34
N PRO A 124 -5.24 18.02 -11.02
CA PRO A 124 -6.37 17.21 -10.61
C PRO A 124 -6.03 15.71 -10.52
N VAL A 125 -6.65 15.02 -9.57
CA VAL A 125 -6.56 13.57 -9.48
C VAL A 125 -7.20 12.88 -10.68
N MET A 126 -6.68 11.70 -11.03
CA MET A 126 -7.23 10.86 -12.10
C MET A 126 -7.75 9.52 -11.56
N SER A 127 -8.65 8.87 -12.28
CA SER A 127 -9.17 7.53 -11.95
C SER A 127 -9.45 6.77 -13.24
N LYS A 128 -8.84 5.60 -13.44
CA LYS A 128 -9.05 4.78 -14.65
C LYS A 128 -8.87 3.30 -14.34
N GLY A 129 -9.64 2.45 -15.03
CA GLY A 129 -9.57 0.99 -14.91
C GLY A 129 -10.66 0.44 -13.98
N ASP A 130 -10.58 -0.86 -13.70
CA ASP A 130 -11.43 -1.55 -12.73
C ASP A 130 -10.54 -2.49 -11.91
N ARG A 131 -10.58 -2.31 -10.59
CA ARG A 131 -9.80 -3.12 -9.65
C ARG A 131 -10.44 -4.44 -9.25
N SER A 132 -11.75 -4.60 -9.47
CA SER A 132 -12.57 -5.60 -8.76
C SER A 132 -12.07 -7.03 -8.96
N GLN A 133 -11.81 -7.42 -10.22
CA GLN A 133 -11.29 -8.75 -10.52
C GLN A 133 -9.86 -8.96 -10.03
N ALA A 134 -9.02 -7.93 -10.11
CA ALA A 134 -7.64 -8.00 -9.64
C ALA A 134 -7.58 -8.22 -8.12
N VAL A 135 -8.42 -7.53 -7.35
CA VAL A 135 -8.55 -7.76 -5.90
C VAL A 135 -9.09 -9.16 -5.64
N GLN A 136 -10.17 -9.58 -6.32
CA GLN A 136 -10.76 -10.91 -6.09
C GLN A 136 -9.77 -12.05 -6.35
N GLN A 137 -8.92 -11.92 -7.37
CA GLN A 137 -7.91 -12.92 -7.72
C GLN A 137 -6.68 -12.88 -6.81
N SER A 138 -6.37 -11.74 -6.18
CA SER A 138 -5.21 -11.61 -5.28
C SER A 138 -5.44 -12.27 -3.93
N ILE A 139 -6.69 -12.33 -3.43
CA ILE A 139 -7.05 -12.96 -2.14
C ILE A 139 -6.46 -14.38 -1.97
N PRO A 140 -6.73 -15.36 -2.85
CA PRO A 140 -6.15 -16.70 -2.73
C PRO A 140 -4.64 -16.72 -3.01
N ALA A 141 -4.10 -15.77 -3.77
CA ALA A 141 -2.67 -15.70 -4.09
C ALA A 141 -1.85 -15.25 -2.88
N TYR A 142 -2.35 -14.27 -2.11
CA TYR A 142 -1.75 -13.86 -0.85
C TYR A 142 -1.78 -14.98 0.19
N ASP A 143 -2.91 -15.68 0.29
CA ASP A 143 -3.08 -16.80 1.23
C ASP A 143 -2.08 -17.94 0.96
N LYS A 144 -1.81 -18.22 -0.31
CA LYS A 144 -0.88 -19.28 -0.74
C LYS A 144 0.57 -18.83 -0.87
N GLY A 145 0.87 -17.54 -0.73
CA GLY A 145 2.23 -17.00 -0.91
C GLY A 145 2.82 -17.32 -2.29
N VAL A 146 2.04 -17.13 -3.36
CA VAL A 146 2.46 -17.48 -4.73
C VAL A 146 3.57 -16.54 -5.21
N THR A 147 4.63 -17.10 -5.80
CA THR A 147 5.73 -16.37 -6.45
C THR A 147 5.80 -16.74 -7.92
N LEU A 148 5.96 -15.77 -8.82
CA LEU A 148 6.14 -16.02 -10.25
C LEU A 148 7.63 -16.04 -10.63
N PRO A 149 8.04 -16.85 -11.61
CA PRO A 149 9.36 -16.71 -12.24
C PRO A 149 9.57 -15.29 -12.77
N MET A 150 10.78 -14.74 -12.64
CA MET A 150 11.08 -13.34 -12.99
C MET A 150 10.70 -12.95 -14.42
N TRP A 151 10.82 -13.86 -15.38
CA TRP A 151 10.41 -13.58 -16.77
C TRP A 151 8.88 -13.39 -16.89
N ALA A 152 8.10 -14.19 -16.17
CA ALA A 152 6.64 -14.11 -16.14
C ALA A 152 6.18 -12.88 -15.35
N ALA A 153 6.85 -12.57 -14.23
CA ALA A 153 6.62 -11.36 -13.44
C ALA A 153 6.82 -10.08 -14.27
N LYS A 154 7.89 -10.04 -15.10
CA LYS A 154 8.14 -8.91 -16.01
C LYS A 154 7.04 -8.75 -17.07
N LEU A 155 6.58 -9.85 -17.67
CA LEU A 155 5.49 -9.80 -18.66
C LEU A 155 4.18 -9.32 -18.04
N MET A 156 3.85 -9.80 -16.84
CA MET A 156 2.69 -9.36 -16.08
C MET A 156 2.75 -7.86 -15.75
N GLY A 157 3.94 -7.36 -15.38
CA GLY A 157 4.17 -5.93 -15.19
C GLY A 157 3.78 -5.08 -16.41
N VAL A 158 4.19 -5.49 -17.62
CA VAL A 158 3.86 -4.77 -18.87
C VAL A 158 2.35 -4.74 -19.14
N VAL A 159 1.64 -5.84 -18.86
CA VAL A 159 0.18 -5.91 -19.04
C VAL A 159 -0.53 -4.98 -18.06
N ILE A 160 -0.12 -5.01 -16.79
CA ILE A 160 -0.71 -4.19 -15.74
C ILE A 160 -0.43 -2.70 -15.95
N GLU A 161 0.76 -2.33 -16.41
CA GLU A 161 1.07 -0.92 -16.73
C GLU A 161 0.12 -0.33 -17.79
N LYS A 162 -0.30 -1.16 -18.75
CA LYS A 162 -1.20 -0.75 -19.84
C LYS A 162 -2.68 -0.77 -19.45
N ILE A 163 -3.12 -1.80 -18.74
CA ILE A 163 -4.56 -2.11 -18.55
C ILE A 163 -4.99 -1.98 -17.08
N GLY A 164 -4.04 -1.99 -16.16
CA GLY A 164 -4.28 -1.92 -14.72
C GLY A 164 -4.89 -0.60 -14.25
N PRO A 165 -5.39 -0.59 -13.00
CA PRO A 165 -5.99 0.59 -12.41
C PRO A 165 -4.95 1.72 -12.25
N LYS A 166 -5.38 2.98 -12.44
CA LYS A 166 -4.53 4.17 -12.36
C LYS A 166 -5.14 5.26 -11.49
N GLY A 167 -4.27 6.01 -10.80
CA GLY A 167 -4.64 7.09 -9.90
C GLY A 167 -5.49 6.59 -8.73
N LEU A 168 -6.62 7.24 -8.47
CA LEU A 168 -7.53 6.84 -7.39
C LEU A 168 -8.01 5.40 -7.50
N GLU A 169 -8.12 4.84 -8.71
CA GLU A 169 -8.52 3.45 -8.86
C GLU A 169 -7.43 2.47 -8.39
N TYR A 170 -6.14 2.84 -8.55
CA TYR A 170 -5.04 2.09 -7.98
C TYR A 170 -5.02 2.21 -6.44
N ALA A 171 -5.29 3.41 -5.91
CA ALA A 171 -5.42 3.60 -4.46
C ALA A 171 -6.51 2.68 -3.88
N ARG A 172 -7.69 2.63 -4.50
CA ARG A 172 -8.75 1.71 -4.09
C ARG A 172 -8.35 0.24 -4.25
N PHE A 173 -7.63 -0.12 -5.32
CA PHE A 173 -7.08 -1.48 -5.48
C PHE A 173 -6.19 -1.87 -4.31
N SER A 174 -5.29 -0.97 -3.90
CA SER A 174 -4.41 -1.18 -2.77
C SER A 174 -5.22 -1.30 -1.47
N ILE A 175 -6.13 -0.37 -1.19
CA ILE A 175 -6.97 -0.38 0.02
C ILE A 175 -7.76 -1.68 0.13
N ASP A 176 -8.48 -2.07 -0.93
CA ASP A 176 -9.36 -3.24 -0.92
C ASP A 176 -8.54 -4.53 -0.76
N SER A 177 -7.36 -4.62 -1.42
CA SER A 177 -6.43 -5.75 -1.26
C SER A 177 -5.91 -5.88 0.18
N HIS A 178 -5.53 -4.77 0.82
CA HIS A 178 -5.04 -4.79 2.19
C HIS A 178 -6.15 -5.04 3.20
N PHE A 179 -7.34 -4.46 3.02
CA PHE A 179 -8.45 -4.63 3.95
C PHE A 179 -9.02 -6.05 3.91
N THR A 180 -9.14 -6.66 2.74
CA THR A 180 -9.54 -8.08 2.63
C THR A 180 -8.53 -9.01 3.30
N ARG A 181 -7.23 -8.79 3.08
CA ARG A 181 -6.14 -9.54 3.74
C ARG A 181 -6.16 -9.35 5.27
N ASN A 182 -6.28 -8.11 5.73
CA ASN A 182 -6.25 -7.77 7.16
C ASN A 182 -7.51 -8.28 7.88
N TYR A 183 -8.68 -8.22 7.23
CA TYR A 183 -9.90 -8.81 7.74
C TYR A 183 -9.75 -10.32 7.96
N LEU A 184 -9.19 -11.04 6.97
CA LEU A 184 -8.90 -12.47 7.11
C LEU A 184 -7.89 -12.74 8.22
N TYR A 185 -6.84 -11.92 8.35
CA TYR A 185 -5.86 -12.03 9.42
C TYR A 185 -6.53 -11.94 10.80
N VAL A 186 -7.33 -10.89 11.04
CA VAL A 186 -8.05 -10.69 12.31
C VAL A 186 -9.05 -11.82 12.54
N LYS A 187 -9.81 -12.23 11.52
CA LYS A 187 -10.79 -13.33 11.62
C LYS A 187 -10.12 -14.64 12.05
N ARG A 188 -8.92 -14.93 11.56
CA ARG A 188 -8.18 -16.18 11.84
C ARG A 188 -7.44 -16.17 13.17
N HIS A 189 -6.87 -15.03 13.57
CA HIS A 189 -5.99 -14.96 14.75
C HIS A 189 -6.66 -14.35 15.98
N HIS A 190 -7.67 -13.51 15.78
CA HIS A 190 -8.40 -12.77 16.82
C HIS A 190 -9.91 -12.73 16.54
N PRO A 191 -10.58 -13.88 16.28
CA PRO A 191 -12.00 -13.92 15.94
C PRO A 191 -12.88 -13.24 16.99
N GLU A 192 -12.48 -13.27 18.26
CA GLU A 192 -13.19 -12.66 19.38
C GLU A 192 -13.21 -11.12 19.32
N LYS A 193 -12.31 -10.50 18.56
CA LYS A 193 -12.22 -9.05 18.40
C LYS A 193 -12.77 -8.54 17.07
N LEU A 194 -12.97 -9.43 16.09
CA LEU A 194 -13.25 -9.06 14.70
C LEU A 194 -14.37 -8.01 14.58
N GLU A 195 -15.50 -8.25 15.26
CA GLU A 195 -16.68 -7.40 15.12
C GLU A 195 -16.48 -5.98 15.66
N ALA A 196 -15.78 -5.86 16.80
CA ALA A 196 -15.52 -4.58 17.47
C ALA A 196 -14.30 -3.85 16.88
N HIS A 197 -13.34 -4.58 16.31
CA HIS A 197 -12.08 -4.03 15.82
C HIS A 197 -12.17 -3.51 14.38
N VAL A 198 -12.92 -4.19 13.50
CA VAL A 198 -13.01 -3.79 12.09
C VAL A 198 -14.02 -2.64 11.95
N PRO A 199 -13.62 -1.46 11.45
CA PRO A 199 -14.55 -0.35 11.24
C PRO A 199 -15.62 -0.67 10.19
N GLU A 200 -16.79 -0.05 10.32
CA GLU A 200 -17.93 -0.31 9.42
C GLU A 200 -17.61 -0.04 7.94
N PHE A 201 -16.89 1.04 7.64
CA PHE A 201 -16.47 1.34 6.26
C PHE A 201 -15.57 0.24 5.67
N ALA A 202 -14.73 -0.38 6.50
CA ALA A 202 -13.86 -1.47 6.07
C ALA A 202 -14.67 -2.76 5.83
N LYS A 203 -15.68 -3.04 6.67
CA LYS A 203 -16.61 -4.16 6.45
C LYS A 203 -17.36 -4.01 5.11
N GLN A 204 -17.82 -2.81 4.79
CA GLN A 204 -18.50 -2.51 3.51
C GLN A 204 -17.58 -2.70 2.29
N ILE A 205 -16.30 -2.37 2.42
CA ILE A 205 -15.30 -2.67 1.38
C ILE A 205 -15.11 -4.18 1.23
N VAL A 206 -14.87 -4.87 2.34
CA VAL A 206 -14.61 -6.31 2.35
C VAL A 206 -15.81 -7.11 1.82
N ALA A 207 -17.04 -6.70 2.12
CA ALA A 207 -18.27 -7.35 1.67
C ALA A 207 -18.48 -7.37 0.15
N GLN A 208 -17.70 -6.57 -0.61
CA GLN A 208 -17.74 -6.58 -2.08
C GLN A 208 -17.04 -7.82 -2.68
N TYR A 209 -16.31 -8.59 -1.87
CA TYR A 209 -15.47 -9.69 -2.33
C TYR A 209 -15.87 -11.04 -1.72
N LYS A 210 -15.63 -12.12 -2.46
CA LYS A 210 -15.78 -13.49 -1.97
C LYS A 210 -14.54 -13.87 -1.17
N LEU A 211 -14.73 -14.05 0.13
CA LEU A 211 -13.68 -14.49 1.05
C LEU A 211 -13.71 -16.02 1.26
N PRO A 212 -12.56 -16.66 1.54
CA PRO A 212 -12.55 -18.05 1.99
C PRO A 212 -13.26 -18.22 3.35
N GLU A 213 -13.77 -19.42 3.60
CA GLU A 213 -14.46 -19.73 4.87
C GLU A 213 -13.50 -19.63 6.07
N SER A 214 -12.30 -20.17 5.90
CA SER A 214 -11.19 -20.12 6.86
C SER A 214 -10.13 -19.14 6.42
#